data_AF-A0A2M8P5K9-F1
#
_entry.id   AF-A0A2M8P5K9-F1
#
_cell.length_a   1.000
_cell.length_b   1.000
_cell.length_c   1.000
_cell.angle_alpha   90.00
_cell.angle_beta   90.00
_cell.angle_gamma   90.00
#
_symmetry.space_group_name_H-M   'P 1'
#
loop_
_entity.id
_entity.type
_entity.pdbx_description
1 polymer ?
#
loop_
_entity_poly.entity_id
_entity_poly.type
_entity_poly.pdbx_seq_one_letter_code
_entity_poly.pdbx_strand_id
1 'polypeptide(L)'
;DISDAFLAQIYSGTVAYSIITVTPMLVIDDVEGPLPVKTIPGHFTQAFNATEEDVNKVFGSEDATHFNVGSPLELQETNINLNLRRLVERSVGVFGKSGTGK
;
A
#
# COMPACT_ATOMS: atom_id res chain seq x y z
N ASP A 1 -24.76 -4.78 17.29
CA ASP A 1 -26.01 -5.37 16.80
C ASP A 1 -25.77 -6.85 16.56
N ILE A 2 -26.60 -7.75 17.09
CA ILE A 2 -26.39 -9.21 17.08
C ILE A 2 -26.95 -9.84 15.78
N SER A 3 -27.52 -9.01 14.89
CA SER A 3 -28.02 -9.42 13.57
C SER A 3 -26.94 -9.84 12.58
N ASP A 4 -25.68 -9.46 12.80
CA ASP A 4 -24.55 -9.88 11.98
C ASP A 4 -24.09 -11.31 12.36
N ALA A 5 -24.20 -12.23 11.40
CA ALA A 5 -23.83 -13.64 11.58
C ALA A 5 -22.35 -13.84 11.98
N PHE A 6 -21.45 -12.95 11.56
CA PHE A 6 -20.04 -12.98 11.96
C PHE A 6 -19.86 -12.57 13.43
N LEU A 7 -20.53 -11.50 13.85
CA LEU A 7 -20.51 -11.06 15.25
C LEU A 7 -21.15 -12.12 16.16
N ALA A 8 -22.27 -12.71 15.75
CA ALA A 8 -22.93 -13.78 16.50
C ALA A 8 -22.01 -15.00 16.68
N GLN A 9 -21.24 -15.39 15.65
CA GLN A 9 -20.24 -16.46 15.75
C GLN A 9 -19.10 -16.10 16.70
N ILE A 10 -18.58 -14.87 16.64
CA ILE A 10 -17.55 -14.38 17.58
C ILE A 10 -18.05 -14.43 19.03
N TYR A 11 -19.30 -14.02 19.28
CA TYR A 11 -19.87 -14.02 20.63
C TYR A 11 -20.20 -15.44 21.16
N SER A 12 -20.45 -16.41 20.28
CA SER A 12 -20.84 -17.78 20.65
C SER A 12 -19.68 -18.71 21.02
N GLY A 13 -18.43 -18.31 20.77
CA GLY A 13 -17.23 -19.13 21.01
C GLY A 13 -16.05 -18.33 21.57
N THR A 14 -14.99 -19.04 21.95
CA THR A 14 -13.70 -18.43 22.32
C THR A 14 -12.94 -18.08 21.04
N VAL A 15 -13.29 -16.95 20.40
CA VAL A 15 -12.67 -16.51 19.13
C VAL A 15 -11.85 -15.26 19.36
N ALA A 16 -10.55 -15.32 19.10
CA ALA A 16 -9.69 -14.14 19.01
C ALA A 16 -9.94 -13.44 17.66
N TYR A 17 -10.21 -12.15 17.69
CA TYR A 17 -10.31 -11.32 16.49
C TYR A 17 -9.37 -10.11 16.61
N SER A 18 -8.95 -9.59 15.46
CA SER A 18 -8.10 -8.40 15.35
C SER A 18 -8.79 -7.37 14.48
N ILE A 19 -8.66 -6.09 14.83
CA ILE A 19 -9.13 -4.97 14.02
C ILE A 19 -7.90 -4.25 13.47
N ILE A 20 -7.90 -3.99 12.17
CA ILE A 20 -6.92 -3.13 11.50
C ILE A 20 -7.62 -1.90 10.94
N THR A 21 -6.95 -0.76 10.99
CA THR A 21 -7.41 0.46 10.30
C THR A 21 -6.63 0.59 9.01
N VAL A 22 -7.33 0.70 7.89
CA VAL A 22 -6.72 0.86 6.55
C VAL A 22 -7.16 2.17 5.93
N THR A 23 -6.24 2.82 5.22
CA THR A 23 -6.52 4.06 4.46
C THR A 23 -6.30 3.77 2.98
N PRO A 24 -7.36 3.60 2.18
CA PRO A 24 -7.22 3.45 0.74
C PRO A 24 -6.66 4.73 0.12
N MET A 25 -5.55 4.61 -0.61
CA MET A 25 -4.85 5.76 -1.22
C MET A 25 -5.06 5.82 -2.73
N LEU A 26 -4.98 4.67 -3.41
CA LEU A 26 -4.99 4.56 -4.86
C LEU A 26 -5.91 3.42 -5.32
N VAL A 27 -6.53 3.63 -6.49
CA VAL A 27 -7.12 2.57 -7.33
C VAL A 27 -6.20 2.42 -8.52
N ILE A 28 -5.84 1.19 -8.86
CA ILE A 28 -5.02 0.90 -10.04
C ILE A 28 -5.96 0.60 -11.20
N ASP A 29 -5.98 1.49 -12.19
CA ASP A 29 -6.69 1.31 -13.45
C ASP A 29 -5.72 0.76 -14.50
N ASP A 30 -6.17 -0.18 -15.34
CA ASP A 30 -5.31 -0.82 -16.33
C ASP A 30 -4.88 0.12 -17.47
N VAL A 31 -5.58 1.23 -17.67
CA VAL A 31 -5.33 2.19 -18.76
C VAL A 31 -4.72 3.48 -18.21
N GLU A 32 -5.32 4.06 -17.17
CA GLU A 32 -4.90 5.33 -16.58
C GLU A 32 -3.84 5.17 -15.48
N GLY A 33 -3.58 3.94 -15.03
CA GLY A 33 -2.63 3.64 -13.97
C GLY A 33 -3.16 4.00 -12.57
N PRO A 34 -2.29 4.38 -11.63
CA PRO A 34 -2.70 4.69 -10.25
C PRO A 34 -3.48 6.01 -10.18
N LEU A 35 -4.74 5.92 -9.74
CA LEU A 35 -5.67 7.04 -9.57
C LEU A 35 -6.04 7.23 -8.09
N PRO A 36 -6.35 8.44 -7.63
CA PRO A 36 -6.89 8.65 -6.29
C PRO A 36 -8.19 7.87 -6.07
N VAL A 37 -8.33 7.26 -4.90
CA VAL A 37 -9.57 6.60 -4.49
C VAL A 37 -10.75 7.59 -4.49
N LYS A 38 -11.87 7.18 -5.09
CA LYS A 38 -13.14 7.93 -5.10
C LYS A 38 -14.29 7.16 -4.44
N THR A 39 -14.06 5.91 -4.03
CA THR A 39 -15.09 4.97 -3.55
C THR A 39 -14.56 4.12 -2.40
N ILE A 40 -15.45 3.65 -1.53
CA ILE A 40 -15.10 2.74 -0.43
C ILE A 40 -15.30 1.29 -0.91
N PRO A 41 -14.39 0.34 -0.60
CA PRO A 41 -14.60 -1.08 -0.87
C PRO A 41 -15.91 -1.59 -0.26
N GLY A 42 -16.56 -2.54 -0.93
CA GLY A 42 -17.77 -3.17 -0.40
C GLY A 42 -17.50 -3.93 0.90
N HIS A 43 -18.53 -4.12 1.71
CA HIS A 43 -18.43 -4.95 2.91
C HIS A 43 -17.92 -6.36 2.56
N PHE A 44 -17.09 -6.91 3.45
CA PHE A 44 -16.48 -8.25 3.31
C PHE A 44 -15.58 -8.43 2.07
N THR A 45 -15.14 -7.33 1.44
CA THR A 45 -14.10 -7.39 0.41
C THR A 45 -12.84 -8.01 0.98
N GLN A 46 -12.28 -8.99 0.28
CA GLN A 46 -11.04 -9.65 0.69
C GLN A 46 -9.87 -8.68 0.57
N ALA A 47 -9.01 -8.67 1.60
CA ALA A 47 -7.75 -7.96 1.59
C ALA A 47 -6.62 -8.97 1.38
N PHE A 48 -5.67 -8.61 0.52
CA PHE A 48 -4.51 -9.43 0.19
C PHE A 48 -3.24 -8.62 0.39
N ASN A 49 -2.11 -9.32 0.60
CA ASN A 49 -0.81 -8.67 0.52
C ASN A 49 -0.55 -8.25 -0.93
N ALA A 50 0.03 -7.07 -1.11
CA ALA A 50 0.43 -6.60 -2.42
C ALA A 50 1.53 -7.50 -2.99
N THR A 51 1.44 -7.78 -4.28
CA THR A 51 2.51 -8.44 -5.04
C THR A 51 3.54 -7.42 -5.53
N GLU A 52 4.69 -7.90 -6.00
CA GLU A 52 5.67 -7.04 -6.67
C GLU A 52 5.06 -6.32 -7.89
N GLU A 53 4.18 -7.00 -8.63
CA GLU A 53 3.48 -6.42 -9.77
C GLU A 53 2.59 -5.25 -9.35
N ASP A 54 1.85 -5.37 -8.24
CA ASP A 54 1.00 -4.30 -7.72
C ASP A 54 1.82 -3.07 -7.31
N VAL A 55 2.99 -3.29 -6.70
CA VAL A 55 3.91 -2.21 -6.33
C VAL A 55 4.51 -1.55 -7.57
N ASN A 56 4.91 -2.34 -8.56
CA ASN A 56 5.44 -1.85 -9.84
C ASN A 56 4.40 -1.05 -10.64
N LYS A 57 3.09 -1.35 -10.50
CA LYS A 57 2.03 -0.51 -11.10
C LYS A 57 1.97 0.91 -10.51
N VAL A 58 2.48 1.11 -9.29
CA VAL A 58 2.51 2.43 -8.62
C VAL A 58 3.84 3.15 -8.81
N PHE A 59 4.96 2.43 -8.63
CA PHE A 59 6.31 3.02 -8.60
C PHE A 59 7.11 2.80 -9.89
N GLY A 60 6.66 1.89 -10.76
CA GLY A 60 7.42 1.42 -11.91
C GLY A 60 8.39 0.30 -11.54
N SER A 61 8.76 -0.50 -12.54
CA SER A 61 9.85 -1.47 -12.42
C SER A 61 11.20 -0.77 -12.51
N GLU A 62 12.24 -1.41 -11.99
CA GLU A 62 13.61 -0.88 -12.06
C GLU A 62 14.09 -0.81 -13.52
N ASP A 63 14.51 0.38 -13.95
CA ASP A 63 15.01 0.64 -15.29
C ASP A 63 16.01 1.82 -15.30
N ALA A 64 16.45 2.25 -16.48
CA ALA A 64 17.41 3.35 -16.60
C ALA A 64 16.93 4.70 -16.03
N THR A 65 15.63 4.85 -15.77
CA THR A 65 14.97 6.06 -15.29
C THR A 65 14.33 5.92 -13.90
N HIS A 66 14.09 4.68 -13.44
CA HIS A 66 13.52 4.33 -12.14
C HIS A 66 14.59 3.74 -11.23
N PHE A 67 15.01 4.53 -10.23
CA PHE A 67 16.10 4.18 -9.32
C PHE A 67 15.57 3.56 -8.03
N ASN A 68 16.10 2.40 -7.66
CA ASN A 68 15.75 1.70 -6.43
C ASN A 68 16.22 2.47 -5.18
N VAL A 69 15.29 2.76 -4.26
CA VAL A 69 15.58 3.44 -2.97
C VAL A 69 15.47 2.54 -1.75
N GLY A 70 15.22 1.23 -1.95
CA GLY A 70 15.08 0.23 -0.91
C GLY A 70 13.75 -0.52 -0.99
N SER A 71 13.49 -1.35 0.02
CA SER A 71 12.29 -2.18 0.10
C SER A 71 11.44 -1.84 1.34
N PRO A 72 10.11 -2.01 1.28
CA PRO A 72 9.25 -1.93 2.45
C PRO A 72 9.62 -3.03 3.46
N LEU A 73 9.49 -2.75 4.76
CA LEU A 73 9.87 -3.69 5.84
C LEU A 73 9.19 -5.07 5.70
N GLU A 74 7.92 -5.06 5.28
CA GLU A 74 7.07 -6.26 5.14
C GLU A 74 7.21 -6.93 3.76
N LEU A 75 7.81 -6.26 2.77
CA LEU A 75 7.94 -6.73 1.38
C LEU A 75 9.42 -6.67 0.95
N GLN A 76 10.27 -7.44 1.62
CA GLN A 76 11.73 -7.34 1.48
C GLN A 76 12.23 -7.65 0.05
N GLU A 77 11.53 -8.52 -0.67
CA GLU A 77 11.82 -8.89 -2.06
C GLU A 77 11.24 -7.90 -3.09
N THR A 78 10.60 -6.81 -2.64
CA THR A 78 9.98 -5.81 -3.52
C THR A 78 10.69 -4.47 -3.41
N ASN A 79 11.21 -4.00 -4.55
CA ASN A 79 11.91 -2.72 -4.63
C ASN A 79 10.94 -1.55 -4.83
N ILE A 80 11.22 -0.42 -4.18
CA ILE A 80 10.59 0.86 -4.48
C ILE A 80 11.48 1.61 -5.45
N ASN A 81 11.00 1.80 -6.68
CA ASN A 81 11.76 2.47 -7.72
C ASN A 81 11.22 3.90 -7.91
N LEU A 82 12.07 4.91 -7.76
CA LEU A 82 11.67 6.31 -7.96
C LEU A 82 12.04 6.78 -9.36
N ASN A 83 11.07 7.35 -10.06
CA ASN A 83 11.34 8.04 -11.32
C ASN A 83 12.16 9.31 -11.06
N LEU A 84 13.45 9.26 -11.38
CA LEU A 84 14.38 10.35 -11.08
C LEU A 84 14.06 11.62 -11.85
N ARG A 85 13.57 11.49 -13.09
CA ARG A 85 13.19 12.65 -13.92
C ARG A 85 12.04 13.41 -13.28
N ARG A 86 11.00 12.71 -12.85
CA ARG A 86 9.85 13.33 -12.15
C ARG A 86 10.24 13.89 -10.79
N LEU A 87 11.13 13.20 -10.08
CA LEU A 87 11.60 13.63 -8.76
C LEU A 87 12.28 15.00 -8.82
N VAL A 88 13.06 15.28 -9.87
CA VAL A 88 13.77 16.56 -10.03
C VAL A 88 12.94 17.69 -10.66
N GLU A 89 11.69 17.44 -11.07
CA GLU A 89 10.79 18.49 -11.59
C GLU A 89 10.38 19.49 -10.51
N ARG A 90 10.56 19.14 -9.22
CA ARG A 90 10.27 20.00 -8.07
C ARG A 90 11.36 19.85 -7.02
N SER A 91 11.47 20.84 -6.13
CA SER A 91 12.35 20.73 -4.97
C SER A 91 11.91 19.58 -4.05
N VAL A 92 12.89 18.82 -3.56
CA VAL A 92 12.68 17.68 -2.65
C VAL A 92 13.32 18.00 -1.31
N GLY A 93 12.67 17.57 -0.22
CA GLY A 93 13.22 17.64 1.13
C GLY A 93 13.30 16.25 1.76
N VAL A 94 14.44 15.92 2.36
CA VAL A 94 14.66 14.67 3.10
C VAL A 94 14.66 14.97 4.60
N PHE A 95 13.75 14.35 5.36
CA PHE A 95 13.53 14.63 6.78
C PHE A 95 13.69 13.36 7.64
N GLY A 96 14.18 13.52 8.86
CA GLY A 96 14.59 12.41 9.72
C GLY A 96 15.43 12.88 10.91
N LYS A 97 15.42 12.12 12.01
CA LYS A 97 16.23 12.43 13.22
C LYS A 97 17.74 12.30 12.94
N SER A 98 18.59 12.76 13.85
CA SER A 98 20.05 12.55 13.74
C SER A 98 20.38 11.06 13.70
N GLY A 99 21.35 10.66 12.87
CA GLY A 99 21.80 9.26 12.74
C GLY A 99 20.87 8.32 11.95
N THR A 100 19.87 8.84 11.23
CA THR A 100 18.90 8.02 10.45
C THR A 100 19.28 7.81 8.98
N GLY A 101 20.43 8.31 8.53
CA GLY A 101 20.87 8.14 7.14
C GLY A 101 20.13 9.03 6.13
N LYS A 102 19.61 10.19 6.55
CA LYS A 102 19.37 11.32 5.62
C LYS A 102 20.68 11.70 4.94
#